data_AF-A0A381SU79-F1
#
_entry.id   AF-A0A381SU79-F1
#
_cell.length_a   1.000
_cell.length_b   1.000
_cell.length_c   1.000
_cell.angle_alpha   90.00
_cell.angle_beta   90.00
_cell.angle_gamma   90.00
#
_symmetry.space_group_name_H-M   'P 1'
#
loop_
_entity.id
_entity.type
_entity.pdbx_description
1 polymer ?
#
loop_
_entity_poly.entity_id
_entity_poly.type
_entity_poly.pdbx_seq_one_letter_code
_entity_poly.pdbx_strand_id
1 'polypeptide(L)'
;MFVDAGYGIVWLNVDFFQKSLPFLRAHSQKLKLIMQTKKTKISTGKLSQDMVDSFKIDGFLLVEDFFSHEELDRFGSEVDKAVHYRTLDDNRNHEEKNLYEQTFVQCMGLWEDNVPLRPLTFHQKLCATAADLLETDCVRLWQDQALYK
;
A
#
# COMPACT_ATOMS: atom_id res chain seq x y z
N MET A 1 -0.48 -2.10 0.23
CA MET A 1 0.02 -1.23 1.32
C MET A 1 -0.43 -1.88 2.60
N PHE A 2 0.47 -2.57 3.29
CA PHE A 2 0.15 -3.33 4.50
C PHE A 2 0.04 -2.35 5.67
N VAL A 3 -1.12 -2.34 6.32
CA VAL A 3 -1.33 -1.80 7.66
C VAL A 3 -1.97 -2.95 8.42
N ASP A 4 -1.25 -3.54 9.36
CA ASP A 4 -1.80 -4.52 10.30
C ASP A 4 -2.14 -3.78 11.60
N ALA A 5 -3.31 -4.08 12.16
CA ALA A 5 -3.77 -3.53 13.42
C ALA A 5 -2.95 -4.16 14.55
N GLY A 6 -1.80 -3.56 14.86
CA GLY A 6 -1.01 -3.98 16.02
C GLY A 6 0.42 -3.44 16.04
N TYR A 7 1.18 -3.58 14.97
CA TYR A 7 2.54 -3.04 14.86
C TYR A 7 2.84 -2.82 13.37
N GLY A 8 3.09 -1.57 12.98
CA GLY A 8 3.23 -1.16 11.58
C GLY A 8 4.49 -1.73 10.93
N ILE A 9 4.34 -2.76 10.09
CA ILE A 9 5.39 -3.25 9.19
C ILE A 9 4.86 -3.15 7.75
N VAL A 10 5.50 -2.30 6.94
CA VAL A 10 5.20 -2.13 5.51
C VAL A 10 5.99 -3.16 4.71
N TRP A 11 5.32 -4.16 4.16
CA TRP A 11 5.91 -5.02 3.13
C TRP A 11 5.72 -4.39 1.74
N LEU A 12 6.81 -3.89 1.17
CA LEU A 12 6.95 -3.69 -0.27
C LEU A 12 7.63 -4.94 -0.84
N ASN A 13 6.91 -5.75 -1.60
CA ASN A 13 7.49 -6.92 -2.25
C ASN A 13 8.26 -6.45 -3.50
N VAL A 14 9.55 -6.10 -3.34
CA VAL A 14 10.41 -5.55 -4.40
C VAL A 14 10.91 -6.63 -5.36
N ASP A 15 10.89 -7.91 -4.96
CA ASP A 15 11.50 -9.01 -5.73
C ASP A 15 10.73 -9.43 -7.00
N PHE A 16 9.44 -9.11 -7.09
CA PHE A 16 8.64 -9.52 -8.25
C PHE A 16 8.88 -8.63 -9.49
N PHE A 17 9.38 -7.40 -9.33
CA PHE A 17 9.47 -6.43 -10.43
C PHE A 17 10.82 -6.40 -11.16
N GLN A 18 11.92 -6.89 -10.56
CA GLN A 18 13.24 -6.84 -11.22
C GLN A 18 13.40 -7.89 -12.34
N LYS A 19 12.61 -8.96 -12.37
CA LYS A 19 12.77 -10.08 -13.32
C LYS A 19 12.01 -9.91 -14.65
N SER A 20 11.17 -8.88 -14.80
CA SER A 20 10.26 -8.70 -15.95
C SER A 20 10.56 -7.45 -16.81
N LEU A 21 11.61 -6.68 -16.49
CA LEU A 21 12.00 -5.45 -17.21
C LEU A 21 12.33 -5.59 -18.72
N PRO A 22 12.80 -6.74 -19.28
CA PRO A 22 13.14 -6.80 -20.71
C PRO A 22 11.93 -6.69 -21.65
N PHE A 23 10.73 -7.02 -21.19
CA PHE A 23 9.53 -7.10 -22.05
C PHE A 23 8.84 -5.74 -22.27
N LEU A 24 8.99 -4.79 -21.32
CA LEU A 24 8.25 -3.52 -21.35
C LEU A 24 8.96 -2.39 -22.13
N ARG A 25 10.18 -2.61 -22.65
CA ARG A 25 10.92 -1.57 -23.40
C ARG A 25 10.43 -1.33 -24.84
N ALA A 26 9.60 -2.22 -25.41
CA ALA A 26 9.28 -2.18 -26.84
C ALA A 26 8.14 -1.21 -27.26
N HIS A 27 7.41 -0.57 -26.33
CA HIS A 27 6.25 0.26 -26.66
C HIS A 27 6.29 1.72 -26.12
N SER A 28 7.46 2.17 -25.65
CA SER A 28 7.59 3.41 -24.85
C SER A 28 7.61 4.74 -25.63
N GLN A 29 7.74 4.75 -26.97
CA GLN A 29 7.93 6.03 -27.69
C GLN A 29 6.67 6.92 -27.71
N LYS A 30 5.46 6.34 -27.68
CA LYS A 30 4.20 7.12 -27.68
C LYS A 30 3.83 7.67 -26.29
N LEU A 31 4.37 7.09 -25.23
CA LEU A 31 4.13 7.50 -23.82
C LEU A 31 5.03 8.66 -23.39
N LYS A 32 6.18 8.86 -24.03
CA LYS A 32 7.12 9.95 -23.68
C LYS A 32 6.56 11.35 -23.92
N LEU A 33 5.57 11.51 -24.79
CA LEU A 33 5.00 12.82 -25.12
C LEU A 33 3.95 13.29 -24.11
N ILE A 34 3.31 12.36 -23.37
CA ILE A 34 2.25 12.68 -22.41
C ILE A 34 2.81 13.01 -21.01
N MET A 35 4.05 12.61 -20.71
CA MET A 35 4.67 12.84 -19.40
C MET A 35 5.50 14.14 -19.29
N GLN A 36 5.42 15.05 -20.28
CA GLN A 36 6.16 16.33 -20.26
C GLN A 36 5.47 17.48 -19.52
N THR A 37 4.42 17.23 -18.75
CA THR A 37 3.80 18.27 -17.91
C THR A 37 4.42 18.27 -16.50
N LYS A 38 5.39 19.18 -16.31
CA LYS A 38 5.95 19.68 -15.04
C LYS A 38 6.45 18.63 -14.04
N LYS A 39 7.79 18.55 -13.95
CA LYS A 39 8.54 18.00 -12.81
C LYS A 39 8.22 18.83 -11.56
N THR A 40 7.11 18.53 -10.90
CA THR A 40 6.87 18.99 -9.54
C THR A 40 7.27 17.83 -8.65
N LYS A 41 8.48 17.91 -8.09
CA LYS A 41 8.94 16.98 -7.06
C LYS A 41 8.00 17.19 -5.87
N ILE A 42 7.01 16.32 -5.70
CA ILE A 42 6.12 16.37 -4.52
C ILE A 42 6.92 15.77 -3.36
N SER A 43 7.88 16.54 -2.83
CA SER A 43 8.65 16.14 -1.65
C SER A 43 7.90 16.59 -0.40
N THR A 44 7.14 15.68 0.22
CA THR A 44 6.54 15.94 1.55
C THR A 44 6.55 14.69 2.43
N GLY A 45 7.69 13.99 2.47
CA GLY A 45 8.03 12.98 3.48
C GLY A 45 9.54 12.97 3.68
N LYS A 46 10.05 13.68 4.69
CA LYS A 46 11.48 13.98 4.86
C LYS A 46 12.24 12.75 5.38
N LEU A 47 12.35 11.70 4.57
CA LEU A 47 13.23 10.58 4.86
C LEU A 47 14.69 11.06 4.83
N SER A 48 15.49 10.65 5.81
CA SER A 48 16.94 10.86 5.73
C SER A 48 17.55 9.90 4.70
N GLN A 49 18.73 10.25 4.21
CA GLN A 49 19.47 9.34 3.34
C GLN A 49 19.76 8.01 4.05
N ASP A 50 20.07 8.06 5.34
CA ASP A 50 20.30 6.85 6.16
C ASP A 50 19.08 5.92 6.17
N MET A 51 17.85 6.46 6.24
CA MET A 51 16.62 5.65 6.18
C MET A 51 16.43 4.98 4.81
N VAL A 52 16.76 5.69 3.72
CA VAL A 52 16.71 5.15 2.36
C VAL A 52 17.77 4.06 2.20
N ASP A 53 18.97 4.27 2.74
CA ASP A 53 20.06 3.31 2.66
C ASP A 53 19.78 2.05 3.50
N SER A 54 19.22 2.19 4.71
CA SER A 54 18.72 1.07 5.50
C SER A 54 17.64 0.28 4.75
N PHE A 55 16.66 0.96 4.13
CA PHE A 55 15.65 0.28 3.31
C PHE A 55 16.25 -0.53 2.15
N LYS A 56 17.28 -0.01 1.49
CA LYS A 56 17.97 -0.72 0.39
C LYS A 56 18.71 -1.97 0.87
N ILE A 57 19.28 -1.92 2.07
CA ILE A 57 20.05 -3.03 2.66
C ILE A 57 19.11 -4.09 3.24
N ASP A 58 18.14 -3.65 4.03
CA ASP A 58 17.28 -4.51 4.85
C ASP A 58 16.01 -4.96 4.10
N GLY A 59 15.62 -4.23 3.06
CA GLY A 59 14.38 -4.48 2.30
C GLY A 59 13.11 -3.98 3.00
N PHE A 60 13.23 -3.39 4.19
CA PHE A 60 12.13 -2.80 4.96
C PHE A 60 12.59 -1.55 5.72
N LEU A 61 11.64 -0.72 6.14
CA LEU A 61 11.88 0.43 7.00
C LEU A 61 10.74 0.58 8.00
N LEU A 62 11.06 0.68 9.28
CA LEU A 62 10.11 1.07 10.32
C LEU A 62 10.13 2.60 10.46
N VAL A 63 8.96 3.22 10.30
CA VAL A 63 8.77 4.65 10.57
C VAL A 63 7.74 4.80 11.67
N GLU A 64 8.21 5.15 12.86
CA GLU A 64 7.35 5.40 14.01
C GLU A 64 6.51 6.66 13.80
N ASP A 65 5.32 6.68 14.39
CA ASP A 65 4.39 7.83 14.35
C ASP A 65 4.13 8.36 12.93
N PHE A 66 4.10 7.47 11.94
CA PHE A 66 3.87 7.86 10.55
C PHE A 66 2.51 8.52 10.35
N PHE A 67 1.49 7.99 11.02
CA PHE A 67 0.15 8.57 11.13
C PHE A 67 -0.08 9.08 12.55
N SER A 68 -0.85 10.15 12.68
CA SER A 68 -1.35 10.56 13.98
C SER A 68 -2.36 9.54 14.53
N HIS A 69 -2.56 9.55 15.85
CA HIS A 69 -3.56 8.70 16.51
C HIS A 69 -4.97 8.94 15.93
N GLU A 70 -5.33 10.19 15.64
CA GLU A 70 -6.61 10.54 15.02
C GLU A 70 -6.77 9.95 13.61
N GLU A 71 -5.70 9.98 12.80
CA GLU A 71 -5.70 9.34 11.48
C GLU A 71 -5.85 7.82 11.60
N LEU A 72 -5.13 7.20 12.53
CA LEU A 72 -5.22 5.77 12.79
C LEU A 72 -6.63 5.36 13.22
N ASP A 73 -7.23 6.09 14.17
CA ASP A 73 -8.60 5.82 14.65
C ASP A 73 -9.62 5.96 13.53
N ARG A 74 -9.52 7.04 12.76
CA ARG A 74 -10.43 7.30 11.64
C ARG A 74 -10.31 6.23 10.56
N PHE A 75 -9.09 5.94 10.10
CA PHE A 75 -8.88 4.97 9.04
C PHE A 75 -9.19 3.55 9.51
N GLY A 76 -8.81 3.18 10.74
CA GLY A 76 -9.16 1.90 11.34
C GLY A 76 -10.67 1.66 11.34
N SER A 77 -11.45 2.65 11.80
CA SER A 77 -12.91 2.56 11.80
C SER A 77 -13.51 2.37 10.39
N GLU A 78 -12.95 3.02 9.37
CA GLU A 78 -13.41 2.84 7.99
C GLU A 78 -13.03 1.46 7.41
N VAL A 79 -11.85 0.93 7.77
CA VAL A 79 -11.45 -0.43 7.37
C VAL A 79 -12.36 -1.46 8.04
N ASP A 80 -12.65 -1.31 9.34
CA ASP A 80 -13.55 -2.20 10.08
C ASP A 80 -14.92 -2.28 9.43
N LYS A 81 -15.51 -1.13 9.10
CA LYS A 81 -16.80 -1.07 8.39
C LYS A 81 -16.73 -1.74 7.03
N ALA A 82 -15.65 -1.52 6.28
CA ALA A 82 -15.49 -2.06 4.93
C ALA A 82 -15.32 -3.59 4.93
N VAL A 83 -14.51 -4.12 5.86
CA VAL A 83 -14.32 -5.55 6.04
C VAL A 83 -15.61 -6.19 6.51
N HIS A 84 -16.25 -5.65 7.55
CA HIS A 84 -17.53 -6.15 8.05
C HIS A 84 -18.58 -6.24 6.93
N TYR A 85 -18.70 -5.18 6.12
CA TYR A 85 -19.61 -5.16 4.98
C TYR A 85 -19.31 -6.26 3.96
N ARG A 86 -18.05 -6.48 3.58
CA ARG A 86 -17.68 -7.51 2.60
C ARG A 86 -17.77 -8.94 3.13
N THR A 87 -17.74 -9.12 4.45
CA THR A 87 -17.87 -10.44 5.07
C THR A 87 -19.28 -10.74 5.60
N LEU A 88 -20.22 -9.79 5.47
CA LEU A 88 -21.54 -9.86 6.10
C LEU A 88 -22.32 -11.13 5.69
N ASP A 89 -22.17 -11.57 4.44
CA ASP A 89 -22.91 -12.70 3.88
C ASP A 89 -22.17 -14.06 4.03
N ASP A 90 -20.96 -14.08 4.59
CA ASP A 90 -20.22 -15.32 4.84
C ASP A 90 -20.71 -16.00 6.12
N ASN A 91 -21.74 -16.84 5.95
CA ASN A 91 -22.38 -17.59 7.04
C ASN A 91 -21.70 -18.95 7.33
N ARG A 92 -20.56 -19.25 6.70
CA ARG A 92 -19.83 -20.50 6.92
C ARG A 92 -19.25 -20.55 8.33
N ASN A 93 -19.35 -21.70 8.97
CA ASN A 93 -18.64 -21.99 10.22
C ASN A 93 -17.13 -22.04 9.97
N HIS A 94 -16.34 -21.83 11.02
CA HIS A 94 -14.88 -21.85 10.95
C HIS A 94 -14.34 -23.17 10.34
N GLU A 95 -14.89 -24.33 10.72
CA GLU A 95 -14.48 -25.65 10.21
C GLU A 95 -14.75 -25.83 8.71
N GLU A 96 -15.65 -25.04 8.13
CA GLU A 96 -16.00 -25.09 6.70
C GLU A 96 -15.07 -24.21 5.85
N LYS A 97 -14.26 -23.37 6.50
CA LYS A 97 -13.28 -22.49 5.86
C LYS A 97 -11.98 -23.23 5.61
N ASN A 98 -11.24 -22.85 4.57
CA ASN A 98 -9.92 -23.41 4.37
C ASN A 98 -8.93 -22.88 5.44
N LEU A 99 -7.77 -23.53 5.59
CA LEU A 99 -6.77 -23.19 6.61
C LEU A 99 -6.35 -21.70 6.60
N TYR A 100 -6.28 -21.09 5.41
CA TYR A 100 -5.94 -19.68 5.29
C TYR A 100 -7.06 -18.79 5.82
N GLU A 101 -8.31 -19.04 5.40
CA GLU A 101 -9.51 -18.33 5.85
C GLU A 101 -9.82 -18.54 7.34
N GLN A 102 -9.33 -19.64 7.93
CA GLN A 102 -9.38 -19.88 9.37
C GLN A 102 -8.39 -18.98 10.13
N THR A 103 -7.27 -18.59 9.50
CA THR A 103 -6.25 -17.77 10.15
C THR A 103 -6.47 -16.28 9.93
N PHE A 104 -6.96 -15.91 8.74
CA PHE A 104 -7.12 -14.53 8.34
C PHE A 104 -8.41 -14.29 7.58
N VAL A 105 -9.03 -13.14 7.84
CA VAL A 105 -9.97 -12.53 6.92
C VAL A 105 -9.20 -11.60 5.99
N GLN A 106 -9.32 -11.81 4.68
CA GLN A 106 -8.64 -11.00 3.67
C GLN A 106 -9.66 -10.29 2.78
N CYS A 107 -9.52 -8.98 2.65
CA CYS A 107 -10.28 -8.17 1.71
C CYS A 107 -9.32 -7.32 0.86
N MET A 108 -9.40 -7.45 -0.47
CA MET A 108 -8.52 -6.73 -1.41
C MET A 108 -9.32 -5.70 -2.23
N GLY A 109 -8.72 -4.57 -2.60
CA GLY A 109 -9.41 -3.58 -3.45
C GLY A 109 -10.48 -2.79 -2.70
N LEU A 110 -10.34 -2.55 -1.39
CA LEU A 110 -11.39 -1.92 -0.57
C LEU A 110 -11.71 -0.50 -1.01
N TRP A 111 -10.74 0.26 -1.51
CA TRP A 111 -10.97 1.61 -2.04
C TRP A 111 -11.91 1.69 -3.25
N GLU A 112 -12.13 0.57 -3.95
CA GLU A 112 -12.91 0.54 -5.19
C GLU A 112 -14.40 0.73 -4.92
N ASP A 113 -14.91 0.08 -3.88
CA ASP A 113 -16.31 0.11 -3.44
C ASP A 113 -16.52 0.85 -2.11
N ASN A 114 -15.45 1.20 -1.38
CA ASN A 114 -15.51 2.03 -0.18
C ASN A 114 -14.82 3.38 -0.41
N VAL A 115 -15.61 4.39 -0.82
CA VAL A 115 -15.13 5.75 -1.09
C VAL A 115 -14.39 6.38 0.11
N PRO A 116 -14.86 6.24 1.37
CA PRO A 116 -14.14 6.69 2.56
C PRO A 116 -12.71 6.17 2.73
N LEU A 117 -12.36 5.02 2.14
CA LEU A 117 -11.01 4.44 2.22
C LEU A 117 -10.02 4.99 1.18
N ARG A 118 -10.50 5.65 0.12
CA ARG A 118 -9.61 6.25 -0.91
C ARG A 118 -8.54 7.19 -0.33
N PRO A 119 -8.82 8.06 0.65
CA PRO A 119 -7.80 8.91 1.26
C PRO A 119 -6.69 8.14 1.99
N LEU A 120 -6.94 6.92 2.48
CA LEU A 120 -5.90 6.05 3.02
C LEU A 120 -5.09 5.41 1.89
N THR A 121 -5.77 4.78 0.94
CA THR A 121 -5.12 4.06 -0.17
C THR A 121 -4.28 4.96 -1.07
N PHE A 122 -4.70 6.21 -1.26
CA PHE A 122 -4.00 7.24 -2.01
C PHE A 122 -3.43 8.35 -1.11
N HIS A 123 -3.06 8.02 0.12
CA HIS A 123 -2.56 8.99 1.09
C HIS A 123 -1.27 9.65 0.58
N GLN A 124 -1.27 10.97 0.40
CA GLN A 124 -0.19 11.69 -0.28
C GLN A 124 1.17 11.47 0.38
N LYS A 125 1.25 11.57 1.72
CA LYS A 125 2.50 11.34 2.48
C LYS A 125 3.01 9.92 2.25
N LEU A 126 2.12 8.93 2.24
CA LEU A 126 2.49 7.52 2.13
C LEU A 126 2.94 7.15 0.73
N CYS A 127 2.23 7.63 -0.30
CA CYS A 127 2.65 7.47 -1.69
C CYS A 127 3.97 8.19 -1.98
N ALA A 128 4.18 9.39 -1.43
CA ALA A 128 5.44 10.13 -1.57
C ALA A 128 6.60 9.39 -0.88
N THR A 129 6.41 8.93 0.37
CA THR A 129 7.40 8.11 1.08
C THR A 129 7.76 6.84 0.30
N ALA A 130 6.77 6.14 -0.27
CA ALA A 130 7.04 4.98 -1.11
C ALA A 130 7.84 5.33 -2.38
N ALA A 131 7.56 6.46 -3.03
CA ALA A 131 8.32 6.93 -4.18
C ALA A 131 9.76 7.32 -3.81
N ASP A 132 9.94 7.98 -2.65
CA ASP A 132 11.26 8.36 -2.12
C ASP A 132 12.11 7.12 -1.79
N LEU A 133 11.54 6.11 -1.11
CA LEU A 133 12.24 4.84 -0.81
C LEU A 133 12.65 4.07 -2.07
N LEU A 134 11.83 4.13 -3.11
CA LEU A 134 12.08 3.47 -4.39
C LEU A 134 12.91 4.33 -5.37
N GLU A 135 13.31 5.54 -4.96
CA GLU A 135 14.05 6.51 -5.77
C GLU A 135 13.42 6.75 -7.15
N THR A 136 12.09 6.87 -7.19
CA THR A 136 11.31 7.07 -8.42
C THR A 136 10.47 8.34 -8.34
N ASP A 137 10.10 8.89 -9.51
CA ASP A 137 9.27 10.10 -9.58
C ASP A 137 7.83 9.85 -9.10
N CYS A 138 7.31 8.63 -9.29
CA CYS A 138 5.95 8.26 -8.90
C CYS A 138 5.77 6.75 -8.75
N VAL A 139 4.81 6.36 -7.91
CA VAL A 139 4.33 4.98 -7.78
C VAL A 139 2.92 4.84 -8.31
N ARG A 140 2.57 3.65 -8.80
CA ARG A 140 1.20 3.27 -9.15
C ARG A 140 0.72 2.24 -8.14
N LEU A 141 -0.48 2.44 -7.62
CA LEU A 141 -1.15 1.43 -6.80
C LEU A 141 -1.38 0.16 -7.64
N TRP A 142 -0.90 -0.97 -7.14
CA TRP A 142 -1.29 -2.28 -7.67
C TRP A 142 -2.56 -2.78 -6.98
N GLN A 143 -2.54 -2.81 -5.64
CA GLN A 143 -3.65 -3.28 -4.82
C GLN A 143 -3.53 -2.77 -3.37
N ASP A 144 -4.66 -2.52 -2.72
CA ASP A 144 -4.77 -2.45 -1.26
C ASP A 144 -5.37 -3.74 -0.69
N GLN A 145 -5.05 -4.02 0.56
CA GLN A 145 -5.51 -5.22 1.24
C GLN A 145 -5.67 -4.92 2.73
N ALA A 146 -6.84 -5.26 3.27
CA ALA A 146 -7.02 -5.47 4.69
C ALA A 146 -6.80 -6.95 5.01
N LEU A 147 -6.03 -7.22 6.07
CA LEU A 147 -5.78 -8.55 6.61
C LEU A 147 -6.11 -8.50 8.10
N TYR A 148 -7.09 -9.29 8.52
CA TYR A 148 -7.62 -9.31 9.89
C TYR A 148 -7.33 -10.66 10.53
N LYS A 149 -7.02 -10.65 11.83
CA LYS A 149 -6.80 -11.83 12.65
C LYS A 149 -7.67 -11.77 13.90
#